data_AF-A0A7S3BPM4-F1
#
_entry.id   AF-A0A7S3BPM4-F1
#
_cell.length_a   1.000
_cell.length_b   1.000
_cell.length_c   1.000
_cell.angle_alpha   90.00
_cell.angle_beta   90.00
_cell.angle_gamma   90.00
#
_symmetry.space_group_name_H-M   'P 1'
#
loop_
_entity.id
_entity.type
_entity.pdbx_description
1 polymer ?
#
loop_
_entity_poly.entity_id
_entity_poly.type
_entity_poly.pdbx_seq_one_letter_code
_entity_poly.pdbx_strand_id
1 'polypeptide(L)'
;GTQGDLHYYNYKAPALDLSLLPATRFMSEFGWQSFPSLGSLANQTDPSLGDWDEYSPLFRWRQNHPNGTHQIAAMLARYFDPPTGGARSTVRFDAYAYQTQLLQARVIASWAATYRRLRDTPGVYCRGTLYWQLNDVWLSPTWSSVEYGGHWKMLHYAMKRVYRNVSAVAWATNGTFSVTVIADGLPGGGGGAGGELRGVSVVVEAHAWDGTVAQSATSEPFDLPAHSAVLGYTADAQSVLGTMPRDGGLVRVRLLDASGGELARDTYFPNDLHGGFRGAALEDPKLSTRILSPSAAESADLADARGDSVTVNVCAAKPAVGVLLEAGGGPGIKRIAGRWSDNGFAMVAGECIDVVFTSWDGEPIDTEALDKMLRVQHLYMVSDRGASTGAKLQSRADNDEEATHTTQPRESAPVPARLHQRHGVRRAAAGTAAAAV
;
A
#
# COMPACT_ATOMS: atom_id res chain seq x y z
N GLY A 1 27.36 -6.14 -3.56
CA GLY A 1 28.17 -6.90 -4.52
C GLY A 1 28.39 -6.07 -5.76
N THR A 2 29.56 -6.15 -6.40
CA THR A 2 29.84 -5.42 -7.66
C THR A 2 29.71 -6.30 -8.91
N GLN A 3 29.33 -7.57 -8.74
CA GLN A 3 29.16 -8.56 -9.80
C GLN A 3 27.74 -9.12 -9.79
N GLY A 4 27.16 -9.32 -10.97
CA GLY A 4 25.88 -10.01 -11.17
C GLY A 4 24.68 -9.34 -10.50
N ASP A 5 23.68 -10.17 -10.22
CA ASP A 5 22.47 -9.83 -9.50
C ASP A 5 22.56 -10.21 -8.00
N LEU A 6 21.57 -9.79 -7.22
CA LEU A 6 21.50 -10.08 -5.78
C LEU A 6 20.05 -10.31 -5.36
N HIS A 7 19.87 -11.25 -4.43
CA HIS A 7 18.63 -11.48 -3.69
C HIS A 7 18.81 -10.94 -2.27
N TYR A 8 17.93 -10.05 -1.81
CA TYR A 8 18.05 -9.43 -0.49
C TYR A 8 16.76 -9.53 0.32
N TYR A 9 16.87 -10.15 1.50
CA TYR A 9 15.79 -10.23 2.49
C TYR A 9 16.34 -9.94 3.89
N ASN A 10 15.69 -9.05 4.62
CA ASN A 10 16.07 -8.73 6.00
C ASN A 10 14.84 -8.44 6.85
N TYR A 11 14.52 -9.37 7.74
CA TYR A 11 13.34 -9.33 8.60
C TYR A 11 13.62 -8.84 10.02
N LYS A 12 14.86 -8.41 10.30
CA LYS A 12 15.32 -8.02 11.65
C LYS A 12 15.69 -6.54 11.73
N ALA A 13 16.43 -6.06 10.74
CA ALA A 13 16.87 -4.66 10.69
C ALA A 13 15.69 -3.72 10.38
N PRO A 14 15.76 -2.42 10.73
CA PRO A 14 14.71 -1.48 10.40
C PRO A 14 14.52 -1.42 8.88
N ALA A 15 13.38 -1.88 8.39
CA ALA A 15 13.15 -2.08 6.97
C ALA A 15 13.13 -0.77 6.15
N LEU A 16 12.90 0.38 6.80
CA LEU A 16 12.97 1.71 6.18
C LEU A 16 14.32 2.41 6.38
N ASP A 17 15.30 1.73 6.98
CA ASP A 17 16.69 2.19 6.98
C ASP A 17 17.37 1.82 5.66
N LEU A 18 17.24 2.71 4.69
CA LEU A 18 17.73 2.52 3.33
C LEU A 18 19.26 2.47 3.24
N SER A 19 19.98 2.88 4.29
CA SER A 19 21.45 2.80 4.35
C SER A 19 21.95 1.34 4.46
N LEU A 20 21.07 0.43 4.89
CA LEU A 20 21.37 -0.99 5.05
C LEU A 20 21.19 -1.80 3.76
N LEU A 21 20.69 -1.16 2.69
CA LEU A 21 20.49 -1.82 1.41
C LEU A 21 21.83 -2.05 0.71
N PRO A 22 22.14 -3.29 0.30
CA PRO A 22 23.37 -3.58 -0.40
C PRO A 22 23.35 -2.98 -1.81
N ALA A 23 24.44 -2.34 -2.21
CA ALA A 23 24.64 -1.98 -3.60
C ALA A 23 24.74 -3.25 -4.48
N THR A 24 24.12 -3.22 -5.66
CA THR A 24 24.13 -4.30 -6.66
C THR A 24 24.04 -3.72 -8.08
N ARG A 25 24.43 -4.51 -9.09
CA ARG A 25 24.20 -4.17 -10.51
C ARG A 25 22.76 -4.46 -10.94
N PHE A 26 22.12 -5.43 -10.30
CA PHE A 26 20.73 -5.81 -10.54
C PHE A 26 20.16 -6.42 -9.26
N MET A 27 19.00 -5.96 -8.81
CA MET A 27 18.31 -6.54 -7.65
C MET A 27 17.20 -7.47 -8.16
N SER A 28 17.49 -8.76 -8.28
CA SER A 28 16.61 -9.76 -8.89
C SER A 28 15.53 -10.26 -7.93
N GLU A 29 15.75 -10.16 -6.62
CA GLU A 29 14.73 -10.46 -5.62
C GLU A 29 14.88 -9.63 -4.36
N PHE A 30 13.76 -9.12 -3.87
CA PHE A 30 13.63 -8.51 -2.55
C PHE A 30 12.17 -8.44 -2.15
N GLY A 31 11.86 -8.68 -0.88
CA GLY A 31 10.47 -8.80 -0.47
C GLY A 31 10.22 -8.60 1.02
N TRP A 32 8.99 -8.16 1.31
CA TRP A 32 8.40 -8.10 2.64
C TRP A 32 7.03 -8.78 2.62
N GLN A 33 6.66 -9.52 3.66
CA GLN A 33 5.36 -10.18 3.73
C GLN A 33 4.25 -9.25 4.23
N SER A 34 3.04 -9.47 3.73
CA SER A 34 1.82 -8.90 4.30
C SER A 34 0.70 -9.95 4.37
N PHE A 35 -0.32 -9.66 5.19
CA PHE A 35 -1.57 -10.41 5.15
C PHE A 35 -2.42 -9.98 3.95
N PRO A 36 -3.25 -10.89 3.41
CA PRO A 36 -4.26 -10.55 2.42
C PRO A 36 -5.39 -9.71 3.04
N SER A 37 -6.10 -8.98 2.20
CA SER A 37 -7.28 -8.18 2.57
C SER A 37 -8.40 -9.05 3.11
N LEU A 38 -9.24 -8.48 3.98
CA LEU A 38 -10.41 -9.18 4.50
C LEU A 38 -11.37 -9.58 3.37
N GLY A 39 -11.54 -8.71 2.37
CA GLY A 39 -12.41 -8.96 1.22
C GLY A 39 -12.00 -10.20 0.42
N SER A 40 -10.70 -10.49 0.29
CA SER A 40 -10.26 -11.73 -0.36
C SER A 40 -10.44 -12.96 0.53
N LEU A 41 -10.33 -12.81 1.85
CA LEU A 41 -10.49 -13.90 2.81
C LEU A 41 -11.96 -14.31 3.03
N ALA A 42 -12.91 -13.40 2.84
CA ALA A 42 -14.30 -13.57 3.25
C ALA A 42 -14.99 -14.86 2.74
N ASN A 43 -14.63 -15.34 1.54
CA ASN A 43 -15.23 -16.54 0.96
C ASN A 43 -14.50 -17.85 1.32
N GLN A 44 -13.40 -17.79 2.09
CA GLN A 44 -12.57 -18.95 2.44
C GLN A 44 -12.23 -19.02 3.94
N THR A 45 -12.88 -18.20 4.76
CA THR A 45 -12.66 -18.10 6.20
C THR A 45 -13.99 -17.88 6.91
N ASP A 46 -14.07 -18.33 8.16
CA ASP A 46 -15.26 -18.16 8.99
C ASP A 46 -14.88 -17.44 10.30
N PRO A 47 -15.32 -16.19 10.51
CA PRO A 47 -15.04 -15.47 11.75
C PRO A 47 -15.56 -16.18 13.01
N SER A 48 -16.66 -16.95 12.89
CA SER A 48 -17.23 -17.70 14.04
C SER A 48 -16.31 -18.84 14.51
N LEU A 49 -15.39 -19.29 13.66
CA LEU A 49 -14.35 -20.27 14.00
C LEU A 49 -13.09 -19.62 14.59
N GLY A 50 -13.04 -18.29 14.68
CA GLY A 50 -11.86 -17.55 15.13
C GLY A 50 -10.75 -17.48 14.08
N ASP A 51 -11.08 -17.61 12.79
CA ASP A 51 -10.10 -17.56 11.70
C ASP A 51 -9.43 -16.18 11.59
N TRP A 52 -10.15 -15.10 11.90
CA TRP A 52 -9.70 -13.71 11.83
C TRP A 52 -8.91 -13.29 13.06
N ASP A 53 -7.79 -13.99 13.25
CA ASP A 53 -6.74 -13.71 14.21
C ASP A 53 -5.42 -14.11 13.56
N GLU A 54 -4.39 -13.26 13.60
CA GLU A 54 -3.13 -13.49 12.91
C GLU A 54 -2.37 -14.74 13.41
N TYR A 55 -2.72 -15.25 14.60
CA TYR A 55 -2.22 -16.46 15.22
C TYR A 55 -3.26 -17.61 15.28
N SER A 56 -4.38 -17.48 14.57
CA SER A 56 -5.40 -18.54 14.47
C SER A 56 -4.78 -19.86 13.97
N PRO A 57 -5.36 -21.03 14.31
CA PRO A 57 -4.91 -22.31 13.77
C PRO A 57 -4.83 -22.29 12.23
N LEU A 58 -5.77 -21.62 11.57
CA LEU A 58 -5.80 -21.45 10.12
C LEU A 58 -4.58 -20.67 9.63
N PHE A 59 -4.29 -19.49 10.18
CA PHE A 59 -3.16 -18.68 9.71
C PHE A 59 -1.80 -19.26 10.10
N ARG A 60 -1.71 -19.98 11.22
CA ARG A 60 -0.51 -20.77 11.54
C ARG A 60 -0.25 -21.88 10.50
N TRP A 61 -1.30 -22.48 9.95
CA TRP A 61 -1.17 -23.48 8.90
C TRP A 61 -0.90 -22.85 7.51
N ARG A 62 -1.52 -21.70 7.20
CA ARG A 62 -1.33 -21.01 5.91
C ARG A 62 0.03 -20.30 5.82
N GLN A 63 0.60 -19.84 6.93
CA GLN A 63 1.92 -19.21 6.96
C GLN A 63 3.03 -20.23 6.70
N ASN A 64 3.64 -20.16 5.51
CA ASN A 64 4.69 -21.08 5.05
C ASN A 64 6.10 -20.50 5.13
N HIS A 65 6.27 -19.32 5.75
CA HIS A 65 7.56 -18.73 6.07
C HIS A 65 7.91 -18.94 7.54
N PRO A 66 9.08 -19.53 7.86
CA PRO A 66 9.52 -19.70 9.24
C PRO A 66 9.49 -18.39 10.03
N ASN A 67 8.73 -18.37 11.12
CA ASN A 67 8.51 -17.19 11.96
C ASN A 67 7.89 -15.96 11.25
N GLY A 68 7.25 -16.13 10.09
CA GLY A 68 6.75 -15.01 9.28
C GLY A 68 5.79 -14.08 10.03
N THR A 69 4.78 -14.62 10.70
CA THR A 69 3.82 -13.80 11.49
C THR A 69 4.53 -12.99 12.58
N HIS A 70 5.49 -13.59 13.30
CA HIS A 70 6.25 -12.88 14.33
C HIS A 70 7.15 -11.78 13.73
N GLN A 71 7.77 -12.03 12.57
CA GLN A 71 8.60 -11.03 11.88
C GLN A 71 7.76 -9.83 11.42
N ILE A 72 6.57 -10.08 10.87
CA ILE A 72 5.60 -9.04 10.50
C ILE A 72 5.22 -8.24 11.75
N ALA A 73 4.77 -8.90 12.82
CA ALA A 73 4.34 -8.24 14.05
C ALA A 73 5.45 -7.40 14.69
N ALA A 74 6.69 -7.92 14.73
CA ALA A 74 7.84 -7.20 15.27
C ALA A 74 8.15 -5.92 14.48
N MET A 75 8.03 -5.96 13.15
CA MET A 75 8.26 -4.77 12.32
C MET A 75 7.12 -3.76 12.40
N LEU A 76 5.87 -4.21 12.48
CA LEU A 76 4.73 -3.32 12.73
C LEU A 76 4.90 -2.56 14.04
N ALA A 77 5.25 -3.25 15.13
CA ALA A 77 5.49 -2.64 16.44
C ALA A 77 6.64 -1.62 16.44
N ARG A 78 7.47 -1.59 15.39
CA ARG A 78 8.53 -0.61 15.22
C ARG A 78 8.04 0.68 14.55
N TYR A 79 7.02 0.60 13.70
CA TYR A 79 6.61 1.69 12.82
C TYR A 79 5.19 2.21 13.03
N PHE A 80 4.33 1.47 13.73
CA PHE A 80 2.94 1.85 13.95
C PHE A 80 2.52 1.63 15.39
N ASP A 81 1.49 2.36 15.79
CA ASP A 81 0.70 2.01 16.96
C ASP A 81 -0.11 0.72 16.69
N PRO A 82 -0.46 -0.04 17.75
CA PRO A 82 -1.21 -1.28 17.60
C PRO A 82 -2.48 -1.12 16.76
N PRO A 83 -2.96 -2.18 16.08
CA PRO A 83 -4.22 -2.10 15.35
C PRO A 83 -5.39 -1.85 16.30
N THR A 84 -6.32 -0.99 15.88
CA THR A 84 -7.56 -0.67 16.62
C THR A 84 -8.47 -1.89 16.79
N GLY A 85 -9.38 -1.84 17.76
CA GLY A 85 -10.34 -2.91 18.02
C GLY A 85 -9.90 -3.91 19.10
N GLY A 86 -10.88 -4.61 19.67
CA GLY A 86 -10.65 -5.57 20.74
C GLY A 86 -9.83 -6.78 20.30
N ALA A 87 -9.17 -7.44 21.26
CA ALA A 87 -8.43 -8.68 21.01
C ALA A 87 -9.34 -9.73 20.36
N ARG A 88 -8.82 -10.42 19.33
CA ARG A 88 -9.56 -11.45 18.56
C ARG A 88 -10.85 -10.95 17.89
N SER A 89 -10.95 -9.63 17.63
CA SER A 89 -12.07 -9.06 16.87
C SER A 89 -11.74 -8.95 15.40
N THR A 90 -12.77 -9.05 14.57
CA THR A 90 -12.72 -8.74 13.14
C THR A 90 -12.10 -7.38 12.83
N VAL A 91 -12.50 -6.35 13.59
CA VAL A 91 -12.00 -4.98 13.42
C VAL A 91 -10.49 -4.93 13.61
N ARG A 92 -9.98 -5.66 14.61
CA ARG A 92 -8.55 -5.76 14.87
C ARG A 92 -7.80 -6.48 13.77
N PHE A 93 -8.33 -7.61 13.29
CA PHE A 93 -7.68 -8.36 12.22
C PHE A 93 -7.65 -7.58 10.90
N ASP A 94 -8.73 -6.87 10.57
CA ASP A 94 -8.81 -6.00 9.39
C ASP A 94 -7.82 -4.82 9.49
N ALA A 95 -7.75 -4.15 10.65
CA ALA A 95 -6.76 -3.11 10.92
C ALA A 95 -5.33 -3.64 10.85
N TYR A 96 -5.10 -4.87 11.36
CA TYR A 96 -3.80 -5.55 11.25
C TYR A 96 -3.44 -5.81 9.78
N ALA A 97 -4.35 -6.41 9.00
CA ALA A 97 -4.13 -6.66 7.58
C ALA A 97 -3.79 -5.37 6.82
N TYR A 98 -4.56 -4.29 7.02
CA TYR A 98 -4.26 -2.95 6.49
C TYR A 98 -2.83 -2.51 6.86
N GLN A 99 -2.45 -2.58 8.13
CA GLN A 99 -1.13 -2.11 8.58
C GLN A 99 -0.01 -2.95 7.96
N THR A 100 -0.19 -4.27 7.82
CA THR A 100 0.80 -5.13 7.13
C THR A 100 0.98 -4.76 5.68
N GLN A 101 -0.11 -4.45 4.95
CA GLN A 101 -0.05 -4.05 3.55
C GLN A 101 0.57 -2.66 3.39
N LEU A 102 0.25 -1.73 4.28
CA LEU A 102 0.84 -0.40 4.29
C LEU A 102 2.36 -0.49 4.51
N LEU A 103 2.81 -1.26 5.52
CA LEU A 103 4.24 -1.46 5.76
C LEU A 103 4.92 -2.11 4.55
N GLN A 104 4.34 -3.18 4.00
CA GLN A 104 4.88 -3.86 2.82
C GLN A 104 5.04 -2.89 1.65
N ALA A 105 4.00 -2.11 1.35
CA ALA A 105 4.02 -1.11 0.28
C ALA A 105 5.15 -0.10 0.49
N ARG A 106 5.26 0.47 1.69
CA ARG A 106 6.29 1.46 2.04
C ARG A 106 7.70 0.90 1.93
N VAL A 107 7.95 -0.29 2.50
CA VAL A 107 9.27 -0.93 2.49
C VAL A 107 9.72 -1.22 1.05
N ILE A 108 8.90 -1.94 0.28
CA ILE A 108 9.31 -2.42 -1.04
C ILE A 108 9.36 -1.28 -2.07
N ALA A 109 8.44 -0.31 -1.99
CA ALA A 109 8.52 0.90 -2.80
C ALA A 109 9.82 1.67 -2.51
N SER A 110 10.20 1.84 -1.24
CA SER A 110 11.42 2.56 -0.87
C SER A 110 12.70 1.84 -1.30
N TRP A 111 12.71 0.50 -1.24
CA TRP A 111 13.83 -0.31 -1.71
C TRP A 111 13.97 -0.21 -3.23
N ALA A 112 12.86 -0.38 -3.96
CA ALA A 112 12.84 -0.24 -5.42
C ALA A 112 13.29 1.16 -5.86
N ALA A 113 12.76 2.22 -5.23
CA ALA A 113 13.15 3.59 -5.50
C ALA A 113 14.65 3.83 -5.20
N THR A 114 15.18 3.23 -4.13
CA THR A 114 16.62 3.27 -3.82
C THR A 114 17.46 2.65 -4.92
N TYR A 115 17.09 1.47 -5.42
CA TYR A 115 17.85 0.84 -6.50
C TYR A 115 17.72 1.60 -7.82
N ARG A 116 16.55 2.20 -8.13
CA ARG A 116 16.39 3.05 -9.31
C ARG A 116 17.29 4.29 -9.27
N ARG A 117 17.41 4.98 -8.12
CA ARG A 117 18.31 6.15 -8.00
C ARG A 117 19.79 5.78 -8.11
N LEU A 118 20.16 4.52 -7.85
CA LEU A 118 21.54 4.03 -7.97
C LEU A 118 21.97 3.73 -9.42
N ARG A 119 21.10 3.94 -10.42
CA ARG A 119 21.38 3.63 -11.83
C ARG A 119 22.61 4.29 -12.42
N ASP A 120 22.89 5.53 -12.03
CA ASP A 120 24.01 6.33 -12.54
C ASP A 120 25.01 6.68 -11.44
N THR A 121 24.89 6.02 -10.27
CA THR A 121 25.87 6.15 -9.19
C THR A 121 27.18 5.45 -9.59
N PRO A 122 28.31 6.19 -9.65
CA PRO A 122 29.60 5.61 -10.02
C PRO A 122 29.97 4.43 -9.14
N GLY A 123 30.41 3.34 -9.77
CA GLY A 123 30.78 2.10 -9.06
C GLY A 123 29.61 1.17 -8.73
N VAL A 124 28.35 1.63 -8.77
CA VAL A 124 27.15 0.79 -8.52
C VAL A 124 26.37 0.48 -9.79
N TYR A 125 25.96 1.50 -10.56
CA TYR A 125 25.23 1.32 -11.83
C TYR A 125 24.13 0.25 -11.78
N CYS A 126 23.15 0.41 -10.88
CA CYS A 126 22.05 -0.57 -10.77
C CYS A 126 21.11 -0.45 -11.98
N ARG A 127 20.99 -1.51 -12.79
CA ARG A 127 20.23 -1.51 -14.05
C ARG A 127 18.91 -2.27 -13.98
N GLY A 128 18.47 -2.70 -12.80
CA GLY A 128 17.15 -3.30 -12.66
C GLY A 128 16.79 -3.75 -11.25
N THR A 129 15.48 -3.89 -11.05
CA THR A 129 14.87 -4.32 -9.79
C THR A 129 13.66 -5.19 -10.10
N LEU A 130 13.59 -6.38 -9.50
CA LEU A 130 12.44 -7.27 -9.53
C LEU A 130 12.08 -7.61 -8.08
N TYR A 131 10.92 -7.17 -7.62
CA TYR A 131 10.48 -7.48 -6.25
C TYR A 131 9.89 -8.89 -6.20
N TRP A 132 10.18 -9.59 -5.10
CA TRP A 132 9.53 -10.84 -4.76
C TRP A 132 8.29 -10.53 -3.93
N GLN A 133 7.07 -10.89 -4.32
CA GLN A 133 6.66 -11.55 -5.57
C GLN A 133 5.43 -10.86 -6.18
N LEU A 134 5.12 -11.17 -7.44
CA LEU A 134 3.98 -10.55 -8.12
C LEU A 134 2.64 -11.01 -7.54
N ASN A 135 2.32 -12.29 -7.65
CA ASN A 135 1.00 -12.86 -7.37
C ASN A 135 1.01 -14.02 -6.37
N ASP A 136 -0.16 -14.32 -5.81
CA ASP A 136 -0.40 -15.51 -4.99
C ASP A 136 -0.95 -16.70 -5.78
N VAL A 137 -0.63 -17.90 -5.31
CA VAL A 137 -1.21 -19.17 -5.80
C VAL A 137 -2.41 -19.63 -4.96
N TRP A 138 -2.58 -19.06 -3.77
CA TRP A 138 -3.67 -19.29 -2.80
C TRP A 138 -3.66 -18.20 -1.72
N LEU A 139 -4.71 -18.09 -0.91
CA LEU A 139 -4.80 -17.05 0.13
C LEU A 139 -3.94 -17.39 1.35
N SER A 140 -2.82 -16.69 1.52
CA SER A 140 -1.89 -16.83 2.63
C SER A 140 -1.16 -15.50 2.88
N PRO A 141 -0.56 -15.26 4.06
CA PRO A 141 0.43 -14.20 4.21
C PRO A 141 1.67 -14.50 3.35
N THR A 142 1.92 -13.65 2.36
CA THR A 142 3.00 -13.83 1.39
C THR A 142 3.63 -12.48 1.03
N TRP A 143 4.65 -12.54 0.16
CA TRP A 143 5.29 -11.36 -0.41
C TRP A 143 4.56 -10.78 -1.63
N SER A 144 3.39 -11.32 -1.98
CA SER A 144 2.66 -10.90 -3.18
C SER A 144 2.24 -9.44 -3.11
N SER A 145 2.20 -8.80 -4.28
CA SER A 145 1.48 -7.53 -4.49
C SER A 145 0.04 -7.75 -4.98
N VAL A 146 -0.22 -8.90 -5.59
CA VAL A 146 -1.52 -9.30 -6.13
C VAL A 146 -1.98 -10.56 -5.39
N GLU A 147 -3.12 -10.45 -4.70
CA GLU A 147 -3.72 -11.53 -3.95
C GLU A 147 -4.32 -12.61 -4.87
N TYR A 148 -4.59 -13.78 -4.32
CA TYR A 148 -5.31 -14.81 -5.04
C TYR A 148 -6.71 -14.29 -5.42
N GLY A 149 -7.08 -14.45 -6.70
CA GLY A 149 -8.28 -13.82 -7.26
C GLY A 149 -8.03 -12.46 -7.91
N GLY A 150 -6.78 -11.98 -7.95
CA GLY A 150 -6.35 -10.83 -8.75
C GLY A 150 -6.40 -9.48 -8.03
N HIS A 151 -6.84 -9.42 -6.77
CA HIS A 151 -6.93 -8.15 -6.04
C HIS A 151 -5.55 -7.54 -5.78
N TRP A 152 -5.44 -6.24 -6.00
CA TRP A 152 -4.21 -5.51 -5.74
C TRP A 152 -4.11 -5.14 -4.27
N LYS A 153 -3.03 -5.55 -3.61
CA LYS A 153 -2.59 -4.98 -2.34
C LYS A 153 -2.09 -3.56 -2.55
N MET A 154 -1.96 -2.80 -1.45
CA MET A 154 -1.31 -1.48 -1.48
C MET A 154 0.05 -1.49 -2.19
N LEU A 155 0.81 -2.58 -2.08
CA LEU A 155 2.10 -2.74 -2.74
C LEU A 155 1.98 -2.57 -4.26
N HIS A 156 0.96 -3.13 -4.93
CA HIS A 156 0.87 -3.06 -6.39
C HIS A 156 0.67 -1.62 -6.88
N TYR A 157 -0.16 -0.84 -6.16
CA TYR A 157 -0.34 0.59 -6.42
C TYR A 157 0.94 1.38 -6.17
N ALA A 158 1.65 1.08 -5.08
CA ALA A 158 2.93 1.72 -4.78
C ALA A 158 4.00 1.41 -5.86
N MET A 159 4.07 0.18 -6.36
CA MET A 159 4.98 -0.19 -7.44
C MET A 159 4.60 0.46 -8.77
N LYS A 160 3.29 0.61 -9.08
CA LYS A 160 2.82 1.40 -10.22
C LYS A 160 3.34 2.85 -10.15
N ARG A 161 3.36 3.46 -8.95
CA ARG A 161 3.91 4.81 -8.74
C ARG A 161 5.44 4.84 -8.87
N VAL A 162 6.13 3.88 -8.25
CA VAL A 162 7.60 3.80 -8.28
C VAL A 162 8.16 3.46 -9.64
N TYR A 163 7.46 2.74 -10.52
CA TYR A 163 7.93 2.40 -11.87
C TYR A 163 7.40 3.31 -12.98
N ARG A 164 6.90 4.51 -12.64
CA ARG A 164 6.59 5.52 -13.67
C ARG A 164 7.85 5.93 -14.44
N ASN A 165 7.66 6.26 -15.72
CA ASN A 165 8.73 6.73 -16.60
C ASN A 165 9.46 7.95 -16.06
N VAL A 166 8.76 8.85 -15.38
CA VAL A 166 9.34 9.98 -14.64
C VAL A 166 8.91 9.88 -13.18
N SER A 167 9.87 9.99 -12.26
CA SER A 167 9.61 9.95 -10.81
C SER A 167 10.58 10.84 -10.05
N ALA A 168 10.11 11.49 -8.99
CA ALA A 168 10.95 12.10 -7.96
C ALA A 168 11.04 11.14 -6.76
N VAL A 169 12.24 10.86 -6.28
CA VAL A 169 12.48 9.98 -5.14
C VAL A 169 13.12 10.77 -4.02
N ALA A 170 12.37 10.96 -2.94
CA ALA A 170 12.87 11.63 -1.75
C ALA A 170 13.57 10.64 -0.80
N TRP A 171 14.73 11.01 -0.29
CA TRP A 171 15.51 10.18 0.62
C TRP A 171 16.38 11.03 1.55
N ALA A 172 16.81 10.45 2.67
CA ALA A 172 17.74 11.11 3.57
C ALA A 172 18.82 10.16 4.04
N THR A 173 20.04 10.68 4.19
CA THR A 173 21.17 9.98 4.78
C THR A 173 22.04 10.96 5.55
N ASN A 174 22.58 10.56 6.70
CA ASN A 174 23.56 11.36 7.45
C ASN A 174 23.14 12.83 7.67
N GLY A 175 21.86 13.08 7.97
CA GLY A 175 21.32 14.43 8.19
C GLY A 175 21.09 15.25 6.92
N THR A 176 21.35 14.72 5.73
CA THR A 176 21.06 15.39 4.45
C THR A 176 19.79 14.80 3.83
N PHE A 177 18.85 15.66 3.46
CA PHE A 177 17.68 15.31 2.64
C PHE A 177 18.00 15.56 1.16
N SER A 178 17.56 14.67 0.29
CA SER A 178 17.83 14.73 -1.13
C SER A 178 16.63 14.24 -1.94
N VAL A 179 16.45 14.82 -3.13
CA VAL A 179 15.50 14.35 -4.13
C VAL A 179 16.26 13.97 -5.38
N THR A 180 16.19 12.70 -5.77
CA THR A 180 16.71 12.22 -7.05
C THR A 180 15.56 12.09 -8.02
N VAL A 181 15.66 12.72 -9.19
CA VAL A 181 14.70 12.63 -10.27
C VAL A 181 15.18 11.59 -11.27
N ILE A 182 14.29 10.67 -11.63
CA ILE A 182 14.60 9.51 -12.47
C ILE A 182 13.73 9.58 -13.72
N ALA A 183 14.35 9.43 -14.88
CA ALA A 183 13.68 9.32 -16.16
C ALA A 183 14.08 8.01 -16.85
N ASP A 184 13.14 7.07 -16.98
CA ASP A 184 13.29 5.88 -17.86
C ASP A 184 12.83 6.16 -19.29
N GLY A 185 12.00 7.19 -19.48
CA GLY A 185 11.55 7.72 -20.76
C GLY A 185 10.88 9.08 -20.55
N LEU A 186 10.69 9.87 -21.61
CA LEU A 186 10.09 11.20 -21.51
C LEU A 186 8.59 11.17 -21.87
N PRO A 187 7.77 12.07 -21.29
CA PRO A 187 6.36 12.22 -21.67
C PRO A 187 6.21 12.45 -23.18
N GLY A 188 5.21 11.81 -23.81
CA GLY A 188 4.90 12.00 -25.25
C GLY A 188 5.63 11.08 -26.23
N GLY A 189 6.32 10.03 -25.77
CA GLY A 189 6.83 8.95 -26.64
C GLY A 189 8.00 9.31 -27.56
N GLY A 190 8.47 10.57 -27.56
CA GLY A 190 9.63 11.06 -28.31
C GLY A 190 10.96 10.72 -27.65
N GLY A 191 11.18 9.45 -27.30
CA GLY A 191 12.38 8.96 -26.62
C GLY A 191 13.33 8.21 -27.54
N GLY A 192 13.83 8.86 -28.60
CA GLY A 192 15.12 8.45 -29.15
C GLY A 192 16.21 8.61 -28.07
N ALA A 193 17.36 7.95 -28.23
CA ALA A 193 18.45 7.86 -27.25
C ALA A 193 19.16 9.19 -26.88
N GLY A 194 18.50 10.35 -26.98
CA GLY A 194 19.05 11.67 -26.66
C GLY A 194 18.01 12.75 -26.33
N GLY A 195 16.80 12.37 -25.91
CA GLY A 195 15.79 13.33 -25.44
C GLY A 195 16.11 13.88 -24.04
N GLU A 196 15.66 15.10 -23.75
CA GLU A 196 15.81 15.75 -22.44
C GLU A 196 14.61 16.66 -22.14
N LEU A 197 14.15 16.68 -20.89
CA LEU A 197 13.21 17.71 -20.41
C LEU A 197 14.02 18.86 -19.81
N ARG A 198 13.82 20.08 -20.31
CA ARG A 198 14.56 21.25 -19.85
C ARG A 198 13.80 22.07 -18.83
N GLY A 199 14.55 22.69 -17.92
CA GLY A 199 14.01 23.62 -16.94
C GLY A 199 12.97 22.99 -15.99
N VAL A 200 13.14 21.72 -15.64
CA VAL A 200 12.33 21.09 -14.60
C VAL A 200 12.77 21.58 -13.23
N SER A 201 11.86 21.62 -12.27
CA SER A 201 12.16 22.05 -10.88
C SER A 201 11.53 21.13 -9.86
N VAL A 202 12.17 20.96 -8.71
CA VAL A 202 11.65 20.19 -7.58
C VAL A 202 11.09 21.16 -6.54
N VAL A 203 9.83 20.97 -6.16
CA VAL A 203 9.17 21.64 -5.04
C VAL A 203 9.10 20.68 -3.86
N VAL A 204 9.52 21.15 -2.68
CA VAL A 204 9.53 20.39 -1.42
C VAL A 204 8.74 21.17 -0.38
N GLU A 205 7.71 20.56 0.18
CA GLU A 205 6.82 21.18 1.17
C GLU A 205 6.66 20.29 2.39
N ALA A 206 6.96 20.82 3.57
CA ALA A 206 6.73 20.15 4.85
C ALA A 206 5.33 20.51 5.35
N HIS A 207 4.46 19.49 5.49
CA HIS A 207 3.10 19.63 5.98
C HIS A 207 2.97 19.00 7.36
N ALA A 208 2.61 19.80 8.36
CA ALA A 208 2.31 19.32 9.70
C ALA A 208 0.95 18.62 9.74
N TRP A 209 0.73 17.75 10.73
CA TRP A 209 -0.52 16.97 10.87
C TRP A 209 -1.77 17.84 11.08
N ASP A 210 -1.61 19.07 11.57
CA ASP A 210 -2.69 20.05 11.71
C ASP A 210 -3.12 20.68 10.37
N GLY A 211 -2.33 20.46 9.31
CA GLY A 211 -2.53 20.95 7.96
C GLY A 211 -1.69 22.18 7.60
N THR A 212 -0.91 22.73 8.53
CA THR A 212 -0.03 23.87 8.26
C THR A 212 1.16 23.47 7.39
N VAL A 213 1.56 24.36 6.47
CA VAL A 213 2.81 24.22 5.73
C VAL A 213 3.92 24.84 6.58
N ALA A 214 4.76 24.00 7.17
CA ALA A 214 5.83 24.42 8.06
C ALA A 214 7.03 25.02 7.31
N GLN A 215 7.28 24.53 6.09
CA GLN A 215 8.38 24.97 5.24
C GLN A 215 8.08 24.65 3.79
N SER A 216 8.58 25.49 2.87
CA SER A 216 8.53 25.22 1.43
C SER A 216 9.82 25.70 0.76
N ALA A 217 10.30 24.94 -0.21
CA ALA A 217 11.46 25.28 -1.02
C ALA A 217 11.26 24.79 -2.46
N THR A 218 11.84 25.52 -3.41
CA THR A 218 11.91 25.12 -4.82
C THR A 218 13.37 25.11 -5.25
N SER A 219 13.78 24.09 -6.00
CA SER A 219 15.12 24.04 -6.59
C SER A 219 15.28 25.09 -7.68
N GLU A 220 16.52 25.44 -8.00
CA GLU A 220 16.81 26.04 -9.30
C GLU A 220 16.36 25.07 -10.42
N PRO A 221 15.89 25.57 -11.57
CA PRO A 221 15.58 24.72 -12.71
C PRO A 221 16.81 23.97 -13.22
N PHE A 222 16.63 22.74 -13.65
CA PHE A 222 17.68 21.90 -14.23
C PHE A 222 17.14 21.06 -15.39
N ASP A 223 18.04 20.44 -16.13
CA ASP A 223 17.68 19.58 -17.24
C ASP A 223 17.68 18.10 -16.82
N LEU A 224 16.72 17.34 -17.32
CA LEU A 224 16.49 15.93 -17.03
C LEU A 224 16.63 15.09 -18.31
N PRO A 225 17.82 14.51 -18.57
CA PRO A 225 18.04 13.62 -19.69
C PRO A 225 17.17 12.35 -19.61
N ALA A 226 16.75 11.81 -20.74
CA ALA A 226 16.16 10.49 -20.81
C ALA A 226 17.15 9.42 -20.29
N HIS A 227 16.61 8.33 -19.72
CA HIS A 227 17.40 7.22 -19.18
C HIS A 227 18.43 7.63 -18.13
N SER A 228 18.08 8.59 -17.26
CA SER A 228 18.98 9.12 -16.23
C SER A 228 18.40 9.10 -14.81
N ALA A 229 19.27 9.27 -13.82
CA ALA A 229 18.95 9.70 -12.47
C ALA A 229 19.78 10.94 -12.10
N VAL A 230 19.11 12.07 -11.84
CA VAL A 230 19.71 13.37 -11.56
C VAL A 230 19.37 13.80 -10.13
N LEU A 231 20.35 14.30 -9.38
CA LEU A 231 20.09 14.94 -8.09
C LEU A 231 19.47 16.32 -8.32
N GLY A 232 18.17 16.45 -8.08
CA GLY A 232 17.41 17.67 -8.36
C GLY A 232 17.27 18.62 -7.17
N TYR A 233 17.40 18.12 -5.94
CA TYR A 233 17.34 18.94 -4.74
C TYR A 233 18.16 18.30 -3.62
N THR A 234 18.82 19.14 -2.80
CA THR A 234 19.50 18.69 -1.58
C THR A 234 19.52 19.81 -0.54
N ALA A 235 19.36 19.45 0.73
CA ALA A 235 19.39 20.36 1.86
C ALA A 235 19.69 19.62 3.16
N ASP A 236 20.02 20.36 4.22
CA ASP A 236 20.01 19.81 5.58
C ASP A 236 18.59 19.33 5.92
N ALA A 237 18.47 18.12 6.48
CA ALA A 237 17.17 17.50 6.73
C ALA A 237 16.30 18.30 7.71
N GLN A 238 16.88 18.97 8.70
CA GLN A 238 16.12 19.82 9.62
C GLN A 238 15.67 21.10 8.93
N SER A 239 16.48 21.67 8.04
CA SER A 239 16.10 22.87 7.26
C SER A 239 14.86 22.66 6.39
N VAL A 240 14.64 21.44 5.89
CA VAL A 240 13.44 21.04 5.14
C VAL A 240 12.19 21.01 6.02
N LEU A 241 12.35 20.73 7.32
CA LEU A 241 11.24 20.70 8.27
C LEU A 241 11.01 22.07 8.93
N GLY A 242 11.96 23.00 8.83
CA GLY A 242 11.94 24.24 9.60
C GLY A 242 11.93 23.95 11.09
N THR A 243 10.87 24.39 11.79
CA THR A 243 10.65 24.13 13.21
C THR A 243 9.83 22.87 13.49
N MET A 244 9.31 22.20 12.45
CA MET A 244 8.51 21.00 12.60
C MET A 244 9.37 19.83 13.11
N PRO A 245 8.93 19.08 14.14
CA PRO A 245 9.62 17.87 14.55
C PRO A 245 9.45 16.76 13.50
N ARG A 246 10.33 15.74 13.52
CA ARG A 246 10.35 14.68 12.50
C ARG A 246 9.06 13.87 12.44
N ASP A 247 8.39 13.70 13.57
CA ASP A 247 7.11 13.02 13.74
C ASP A 247 5.90 13.97 13.65
N GLY A 248 6.13 15.26 13.37
CA GLY A 248 5.11 16.30 13.31
C GLY A 248 4.36 16.40 11.98
N GLY A 249 4.79 15.65 10.94
CA GLY A 249 4.20 15.77 9.62
C GLY A 249 4.79 14.86 8.55
N LEU A 250 4.52 15.22 7.30
CA LEU A 250 5.07 14.60 6.10
C LEU A 250 5.69 15.66 5.19
N VAL A 251 6.55 15.23 4.27
CA VAL A 251 7.12 16.10 3.23
C VAL A 251 6.58 15.69 1.87
N ARG A 252 5.88 16.61 1.21
CA ARG A 252 5.43 16.47 -0.17
C ARG A 252 6.55 16.90 -1.11
N VAL A 253 6.84 16.07 -2.10
CA VAL A 253 7.77 16.40 -3.19
C VAL A 253 7.01 16.40 -4.49
N ARG A 254 7.18 17.44 -5.30
CA ARG A 254 6.59 17.59 -6.64
C ARG A 254 7.70 17.93 -7.63
N LEU A 255 7.67 17.27 -8.78
CA LEU A 255 8.50 17.61 -9.93
C LEU A 255 7.62 18.38 -10.91
N LEU A 256 8.03 19.59 -11.26
CA LEU A 256 7.32 20.44 -12.21
C LEU A 256 8.11 20.55 -13.52
N ASP A 257 7.41 20.63 -14.64
CA ASP A 257 7.97 21.05 -15.92
C ASP A 257 8.20 22.57 -15.97
N ALA A 258 8.81 23.05 -17.06
CA ALA A 258 9.11 24.47 -17.25
C ALA A 258 7.85 25.38 -17.31
N SER A 259 6.66 24.81 -17.54
CA SER A 259 5.38 25.53 -17.51
C SER A 259 4.70 25.54 -16.13
N GLY A 260 5.28 24.82 -15.16
CA GLY A 260 4.70 24.61 -13.83
C GLY A 260 3.74 23.41 -13.75
N GLY A 261 3.61 22.62 -14.82
CA GLY A 261 2.83 21.39 -14.85
C GLY A 261 3.50 20.30 -14.04
N GLU A 262 2.73 19.55 -13.24
CA GLU A 262 3.29 18.48 -12.40
C GLU A 262 3.57 17.20 -13.22
N LEU A 263 4.82 16.77 -13.23
CA LEU A 263 5.28 15.55 -13.90
C LEU A 263 5.27 14.32 -12.99
N ALA A 264 5.58 14.51 -11.71
CA ALA A 264 5.62 13.45 -10.72
C ALA A 264 5.47 14.01 -9.30
N ARG A 265 5.04 13.16 -8.38
CA ARG A 265 5.00 13.46 -6.94
C ARG A 265 5.45 12.28 -6.10
N ASP A 266 5.92 12.58 -4.90
CA ASP A 266 6.30 11.61 -3.87
C ASP A 266 5.93 12.14 -2.48
N THR A 267 6.00 11.26 -1.48
CA THR A 267 5.79 11.60 -0.07
C THR A 267 6.90 10.98 0.77
N TYR A 268 7.65 11.84 1.45
CA TYR A 268 8.67 11.45 2.41
C TYR A 268 8.15 11.58 3.84
N PHE A 269 8.49 10.62 4.69
CA PHE A 269 8.11 10.59 6.09
C PHE A 269 9.37 10.74 6.96
N PRO A 270 9.61 11.92 7.57
CA PRO A 270 10.89 12.22 8.24
C PRO A 270 11.18 11.34 9.46
N ASN A 271 10.15 10.74 10.06
CA ASN A 271 10.29 9.89 11.23
C ASN A 271 10.58 8.41 10.93
N ASP A 272 10.77 8.01 9.66
CA ASP A 272 10.94 6.60 9.28
C ASP A 272 12.15 5.92 9.93
N LEU A 273 13.22 6.65 10.25
CA LEU A 273 14.38 6.08 10.95
C LEU A 273 14.21 6.08 12.48
N HIS A 274 13.12 6.65 12.99
CA HIS A 274 12.93 7.00 14.40
C HIS A 274 11.60 6.49 14.98
N GLY A 275 11.01 5.46 14.36
CA GLY A 275 9.77 4.83 14.84
C GLY A 275 8.57 5.03 13.90
N GLY A 276 8.76 5.65 12.74
CA GLY A 276 7.73 5.83 11.74
C GLY A 276 6.54 6.62 12.28
N PHE A 277 5.38 5.99 12.38
CA PHE A 277 4.17 6.61 12.91
C PHE A 277 3.82 6.18 14.33
N ARG A 278 4.64 5.33 14.96
CA ARG A 278 4.39 4.91 16.34
C ARG A 278 4.51 6.11 17.27
N GLY A 279 3.43 6.40 18.01
CA GLY A 279 3.33 7.57 18.88
C GLY A 279 3.26 8.92 18.14
N ALA A 280 3.19 8.93 16.81
CA ALA A 280 3.05 10.17 16.05
C ALA A 280 1.67 10.79 16.27
N ALA A 281 1.63 12.11 16.44
CA ALA A 281 0.41 12.87 16.66
C ALA A 281 -0.39 13.08 15.35
N LEU A 282 -0.68 12.00 14.61
CA LEU A 282 -1.57 12.07 13.46
C LEU A 282 -2.93 12.59 13.91
N GLU A 283 -3.48 13.47 13.10
CA GLU A 283 -4.83 13.97 13.27
C GLU A 283 -5.82 13.22 12.38
N ASP A 284 -7.10 13.27 12.73
CA ASP A 284 -8.15 12.77 11.86
C ASP A 284 -8.16 13.59 10.56
N PRO A 285 -7.88 12.98 9.39
CA PRO A 285 -7.82 13.67 8.11
C PRO A 285 -9.17 14.25 7.67
N LYS A 286 -10.28 13.83 8.30
CA LYS A 286 -11.65 14.19 7.91
C LYS A 286 -11.88 13.97 6.41
N LEU A 287 -11.57 12.76 5.95
CA LEU A 287 -11.77 12.39 4.55
C LEU A 287 -13.25 12.50 4.18
N SER A 288 -13.51 13.02 2.99
CA SER A 288 -14.82 13.00 2.37
C SER A 288 -14.73 12.38 0.98
N THR A 289 -15.79 11.68 0.57
CA THR A 289 -15.88 11.03 -0.73
C THR A 289 -17.13 11.47 -1.45
N ARG A 290 -17.02 11.60 -2.78
CA ARG A 290 -18.16 11.90 -3.66
C ARG A 290 -18.02 11.13 -4.96
N ILE A 291 -19.02 10.33 -5.29
CA ILE A 291 -19.13 9.71 -6.62
C ILE A 291 -19.47 10.80 -7.65
N LEU A 292 -18.71 10.85 -8.74
CA LEU A 292 -18.94 11.76 -9.85
C LEU A 292 -19.66 11.03 -10.99
N SER A 293 -20.83 11.52 -11.39
CA SER A 293 -21.60 11.00 -12.53
C SER A 293 -21.73 12.06 -13.64
N PRO A 294 -21.56 11.70 -14.93
CA PRO A 294 -21.15 10.38 -15.45
C PRO A 294 -19.63 10.18 -15.37
N SER A 295 -19.16 8.93 -15.48
CA SER A 295 -17.74 8.62 -15.50
C SER A 295 -17.06 9.31 -16.68
N ALA A 296 -16.02 10.09 -16.40
CA ALA A 296 -15.22 10.68 -17.46
C ALA A 296 -14.56 9.52 -18.24
N ALA A 297 -14.82 9.50 -19.54
CA ALA A 297 -14.28 8.51 -20.46
C ALA A 297 -12.75 8.46 -20.40
N GLU A 298 -12.25 7.23 -20.40
CA GLU A 298 -10.93 6.75 -20.84
C GLU A 298 -9.70 7.55 -20.36
N SER A 299 -9.11 7.12 -19.24
CA SER A 299 -7.65 7.26 -19.13
C SER A 299 -6.99 6.24 -20.06
N ALA A 300 -5.95 6.64 -20.79
CA ALA A 300 -5.22 5.78 -21.74
C ALA A 300 -4.63 4.50 -21.10
N ASP A 301 -4.53 4.44 -19.76
CA ASP A 301 -4.12 3.28 -18.98
C ASP A 301 -5.20 2.16 -18.93
N LEU A 302 -6.41 2.41 -19.44
CA LEU A 302 -7.57 1.53 -19.38
C LEU A 302 -7.97 0.92 -20.74
N ALA A 303 -7.12 0.98 -21.77
CA ALA A 303 -7.44 0.45 -23.10
C ALA A 303 -7.85 -1.05 -23.12
N ASP A 304 -7.51 -1.82 -22.07
CA ASP A 304 -7.91 -3.22 -21.89
C ASP A 304 -9.12 -3.43 -20.94
N ALA A 305 -9.71 -2.37 -20.39
CA ALA A 305 -10.84 -2.46 -19.48
C ALA A 305 -12.14 -2.75 -20.24
N ARG A 306 -12.65 -3.99 -20.09
CA ARG A 306 -13.97 -4.39 -20.61
C ARG A 306 -15.14 -4.00 -19.69
N GLY A 307 -14.86 -3.39 -18.54
CA GLY A 307 -15.84 -3.12 -17.49
C GLY A 307 -16.22 -1.66 -17.34
N ASP A 308 -17.38 -1.43 -16.74
CA ASP A 308 -17.85 -0.09 -16.39
C ASP A 308 -16.91 0.56 -15.38
N SER A 309 -16.90 1.90 -15.35
CA SER A 309 -16.01 2.68 -14.49
C SER A 309 -16.76 3.79 -13.78
N VAL A 310 -16.37 4.07 -12.54
CA VAL A 310 -16.92 5.16 -11.72
C VAL A 310 -15.79 5.97 -11.12
N THR A 311 -15.89 7.30 -11.18
CA THR A 311 -14.93 8.20 -10.55
C THR A 311 -15.40 8.56 -9.14
N VAL A 312 -14.51 8.43 -8.16
CA VAL A 312 -14.71 8.85 -6.78
C VAL A 312 -13.73 9.99 -6.49
N ASN A 313 -14.25 11.16 -6.19
CA ASN A 313 -13.48 12.26 -5.67
C ASN A 313 -13.25 12.05 -4.17
N VAL A 314 -12.00 12.10 -3.73
CA VAL A 314 -11.58 11.94 -2.34
C VAL A 314 -10.90 13.22 -1.90
N CYS A 315 -11.39 13.86 -0.85
CA CYS A 315 -10.82 15.10 -0.31
C CYS A 315 -10.38 14.92 1.15
N ALA A 316 -9.25 15.52 1.51
CA ALA A 316 -8.71 15.49 2.86
C ALA A 316 -8.64 16.91 3.47
N ALA A 317 -9.19 17.11 4.66
CA ALA A 317 -9.07 18.39 5.36
C ALA A 317 -7.71 18.54 6.06
N LYS A 318 -7.12 17.42 6.49
CA LYS A 318 -5.79 17.33 7.10
C LYS A 318 -4.99 16.20 6.46
N PRO A 319 -3.65 16.13 6.63
CA PRO A 319 -2.87 15.11 5.96
C PRO A 319 -3.32 13.69 6.32
N ALA A 320 -3.38 12.83 5.30
CA ALA A 320 -3.82 11.45 5.42
C ALA A 320 -2.71 10.51 4.96
N VAL A 321 -2.56 9.36 5.62
CA VAL A 321 -1.55 8.34 5.29
C VAL A 321 -2.23 7.02 4.98
N GLY A 322 -1.87 6.45 3.82
CA GLY A 322 -2.30 5.11 3.41
C GLY A 322 -3.77 5.00 3.02
N VAL A 323 -4.36 6.08 2.50
CA VAL A 323 -5.78 6.13 2.12
C VAL A 323 -6.11 4.95 1.21
N LEU A 324 -6.94 4.03 1.71
CA LEU A 324 -7.34 2.80 1.06
C LEU A 324 -8.84 2.84 0.75
N LEU A 325 -9.19 2.78 -0.53
CA LEU A 325 -10.56 2.63 -1.01
C LEU A 325 -10.86 1.16 -1.30
N GLU A 326 -12.02 0.69 -0.87
CA GLU A 326 -12.52 -0.66 -1.17
C GLU A 326 -13.99 -0.61 -1.58
N ALA A 327 -14.30 -1.25 -2.71
CA ALA A 327 -15.67 -1.41 -3.21
C ALA A 327 -16.33 -2.64 -2.55
N GLY A 328 -16.64 -2.51 -1.25
CA GLY A 328 -17.07 -3.61 -0.39
C GLY A 328 -15.90 -4.40 0.22
N GLY A 329 -16.13 -5.65 0.63
CA GLY A 329 -15.07 -6.50 1.21
C GLY A 329 -14.81 -6.31 2.71
N GLY A 330 -15.64 -5.51 3.37
CA GLY A 330 -15.74 -5.51 4.83
C GLY A 330 -16.44 -6.77 5.38
N PRO A 331 -16.50 -6.93 6.71
CA PRO A 331 -17.15 -8.07 7.35
C PRO A 331 -18.59 -8.23 6.88
N GLY A 332 -18.92 -9.36 6.23
CA GLY A 332 -20.27 -9.65 5.75
C GLY A 332 -20.71 -8.91 4.48
N ILE A 333 -19.83 -8.13 3.83
CA ILE A 333 -20.17 -7.33 2.64
C ILE A 333 -19.52 -7.95 1.40
N LYS A 334 -20.35 -8.39 0.44
CA LYS A 334 -19.87 -8.87 -0.86
C LYS A 334 -19.16 -7.73 -1.60
N ARG A 335 -17.98 -8.03 -2.12
CA ARG A 335 -17.13 -7.07 -2.84
C ARG A 335 -17.47 -7.04 -4.33
N ILE A 336 -17.34 -5.87 -4.96
CA ILE A 336 -17.32 -5.75 -6.42
C ILE A 336 -15.91 -6.09 -6.93
N ALA A 337 -15.83 -7.02 -7.87
CA ALA A 337 -14.56 -7.40 -8.50
C ALA A 337 -14.09 -6.28 -9.43
N GLY A 338 -12.88 -5.79 -9.20
CA GLY A 338 -12.38 -4.60 -9.88
C GLY A 338 -11.10 -4.07 -9.25
N ARG A 339 -10.63 -2.96 -9.81
CA ARG A 339 -9.44 -2.23 -9.35
C ARG A 339 -9.67 -0.72 -9.34
N TRP A 340 -8.89 -0.04 -8.51
CA TRP A 340 -8.82 1.42 -8.50
C TRP A 340 -7.69 1.93 -9.41
N SER A 341 -7.75 3.18 -9.85
CA SER A 341 -6.69 3.81 -10.65
C SER A 341 -5.42 4.11 -9.83
N ASP A 342 -5.61 4.40 -8.53
CA ASP A 342 -4.60 4.52 -7.49
C ASP A 342 -5.20 4.14 -6.13
N ASN A 343 -4.37 3.72 -5.18
CA ASN A 343 -4.81 3.36 -3.82
C ASN A 343 -3.63 3.32 -2.85
N GLY A 344 -3.88 3.38 -1.54
CA GLY A 344 -2.83 3.37 -0.51
C GLY A 344 -1.90 4.60 -0.61
N PHE A 345 -2.44 5.75 -0.99
CA PHE A 345 -1.69 7.00 -1.18
C PHE A 345 -1.73 7.87 0.09
N ALA A 346 -0.86 8.88 0.13
CA ALA A 346 -0.87 9.91 1.16
C ALA A 346 -1.39 11.22 0.56
N MET A 347 -2.12 11.98 1.37
CA MET A 347 -2.71 13.27 1.00
C MET A 347 -2.21 14.38 1.92
N VAL A 348 -2.12 15.60 1.39
CA VAL A 348 -1.90 16.82 2.20
C VAL A 348 -3.24 17.50 2.52
N ALA A 349 -3.22 18.46 3.45
CA ALA A 349 -4.41 19.23 3.79
C ALA A 349 -4.98 19.99 2.57
N GLY A 350 -6.30 19.93 2.39
CA GLY A 350 -7.01 20.57 1.28
C GLY A 350 -6.89 19.83 -0.05
N GLU A 351 -6.15 18.73 -0.13
CA GLU A 351 -5.99 17.95 -1.35
C GLU A 351 -7.28 17.19 -1.69
N CYS A 352 -7.70 17.27 -2.95
CA CYS A 352 -8.75 16.44 -3.53
C CYS A 352 -8.18 15.69 -4.74
N ILE A 353 -8.45 14.39 -4.83
CA ILE A 353 -8.02 13.56 -5.95
C ILE A 353 -9.19 12.75 -6.50
N ASP A 354 -9.19 12.57 -7.82
CA ASP A 354 -10.15 11.70 -8.50
C ASP A 354 -9.53 10.31 -8.68
N VAL A 355 -10.20 9.29 -8.14
CA VAL A 355 -9.80 7.89 -8.26
C VAL A 355 -10.89 7.14 -9.01
N VAL A 356 -10.51 6.41 -10.05
CA VAL A 356 -11.44 5.66 -10.90
C VAL A 356 -11.48 4.21 -10.42
N PHE A 357 -12.65 3.69 -10.11
CA PHE A 357 -12.87 2.26 -9.97
C PHE A 357 -13.33 1.67 -11.30
N THR A 358 -12.74 0.55 -11.71
CA THR A 358 -13.11 -0.18 -12.94
C THR A 358 -13.46 -1.62 -12.58
N SER A 359 -14.67 -2.05 -12.93
CA SER A 359 -15.14 -3.43 -12.70
C SER A 359 -14.46 -4.42 -13.65
N TRP A 360 -14.41 -5.70 -13.28
CA TRP A 360 -13.84 -6.76 -14.12
C TRP A 360 -14.87 -7.66 -14.79
N ASP A 361 -16.10 -7.69 -14.28
CA ASP A 361 -17.17 -8.58 -14.74
C ASP A 361 -17.94 -8.02 -15.94
N GLY A 362 -17.67 -6.77 -16.35
CA GLY A 362 -18.36 -6.15 -17.49
C GLY A 362 -19.73 -5.60 -17.15
N GLU A 363 -20.20 -5.80 -15.91
CA GLU A 363 -21.50 -5.34 -15.46
C GLU A 363 -21.47 -3.84 -15.13
N PRO A 364 -22.57 -3.10 -15.40
CA PRO A 364 -22.71 -1.71 -14.98
C PRO A 364 -22.55 -1.59 -13.46
N ILE A 365 -21.83 -0.56 -13.02
CA ILE A 365 -21.66 -0.27 -11.61
C ILE A 365 -22.88 0.51 -11.13
N ASP A 366 -23.66 -0.11 -10.24
CA ASP A 366 -24.68 0.60 -9.47
C ASP A 366 -23.99 1.58 -8.51
N THR A 367 -24.04 2.88 -8.84
CA THR A 367 -23.41 3.94 -8.06
C THR A 367 -24.04 4.12 -6.69
N GLU A 368 -25.34 3.83 -6.52
CA GLU A 368 -26.00 3.93 -5.22
C GLU A 368 -25.58 2.78 -4.31
N ALA A 369 -25.50 1.56 -4.86
CA ALA A 369 -24.95 0.41 -4.16
C ALA A 369 -23.46 0.65 -3.81
N LEU A 370 -22.67 1.18 -4.75
CA LEU A 370 -21.27 1.49 -4.54
C LEU A 370 -21.10 2.52 -3.40
N ASP A 371 -21.89 3.59 -3.37
CA ASP A 371 -21.83 4.60 -2.30
C ASP A 371 -22.08 3.98 -0.91
N LYS A 372 -23.04 3.06 -0.82
CA LYS A 372 -23.38 2.37 0.43
C LYS A 372 -22.29 1.40 0.90
N MET A 373 -21.53 0.80 -0.03
CA MET A 373 -20.49 -0.19 0.30
C MET A 373 -19.06 0.36 0.25
N LEU A 374 -18.85 1.59 -0.21
CA LEU A 374 -17.53 2.20 -0.30
C LEU A 374 -16.92 2.34 1.08
N ARG A 375 -15.84 1.59 1.32
CA ARG A 375 -15.05 1.69 2.54
C ARG A 375 -13.81 2.50 2.26
N VAL A 376 -13.52 3.47 3.13
CA VAL A 376 -12.28 4.26 3.11
C VAL A 376 -11.56 4.07 4.42
N GLN A 377 -10.36 3.52 4.36
CA GLN A 377 -9.48 3.35 5.52
C GLN A 377 -8.27 4.28 5.40
N HIS A 378 -7.68 4.65 6.53
CA HIS A 378 -6.45 5.43 6.62
C HIS A 378 -5.77 5.15 7.96
N LEU A 379 -4.47 5.47 8.06
CA LEU A 379 -3.64 5.07 9.20
C LEU A 379 -4.17 5.60 10.55
N TYR A 380 -4.70 6.82 10.59
CA TYR A 380 -5.31 7.37 11.80
C TYR A 380 -6.45 6.48 12.34
N MET A 381 -7.32 5.97 11.46
CA MET A 381 -8.49 5.16 11.82
C MET A 381 -8.11 3.77 12.34
N VAL A 382 -7.09 3.15 11.74
CA VAL A 382 -6.73 1.74 12.02
C VAL A 382 -5.76 1.58 13.18
N SER A 383 -5.29 2.68 13.78
CA SER A 383 -4.35 2.68 14.91
C SER A 383 -5.09 2.90 16.23
N ASP A 384 -4.83 2.03 17.21
CA ASP A 384 -5.22 2.26 18.60
C ASP A 384 -4.32 3.34 19.19
N ARG A 385 -4.89 4.55 19.33
CA ARG A 385 -4.18 5.73 19.84
C ARG A 385 -4.35 5.91 21.35
N GLY A 386 -4.97 4.96 22.05
CA GLY A 386 -5.43 5.15 23.42
C GLY A 386 -6.64 6.08 23.47
N ALA A 387 -7.69 5.68 24.16
CA ALA A 387 -8.98 6.36 24.13
C ALA A 387 -8.90 7.87 24.46
N SER A 388 -9.12 8.72 23.46
CA SER A 388 -9.66 10.08 23.65
C SER A 388 -10.41 10.67 22.44
N THR A 389 -10.53 9.95 21.32
CA THR A 389 -11.37 10.38 20.19
C THR A 389 -12.18 9.21 19.66
N GLY A 390 -13.50 9.25 19.90
CA GLY A 390 -14.44 8.29 19.38
C GLY A 390 -14.57 8.41 17.86
N ALA A 391 -13.72 7.74 17.11
CA ALA A 391 -14.02 7.38 15.74
C ALA A 391 -14.98 6.19 15.78
N LYS A 392 -16.28 6.47 15.79
CA LYS A 392 -17.28 5.46 15.41
C LYS A 392 -16.92 5.00 14.01
N LEU A 393 -16.74 3.69 13.83
CA LEU A 393 -16.94 3.05 12.54
C LEU A 393 -18.33 3.49 12.06
N GLN A 394 -18.41 4.45 11.15
CA GLN A 394 -19.66 4.76 10.46
C GLN A 394 -19.79 3.77 9.31
N SER A 395 -20.25 2.56 9.62
CA SER A 395 -21.14 1.87 8.69
C SER A 395 -22.44 2.68 8.65
N ARG A 396 -22.84 3.18 7.47
CA ARG A 396 -24.17 3.79 7.26
C ARG A 396 -25.32 2.77 7.33
N ALA A 397 -25.07 1.53 7.76
CA ALA A 397 -25.97 0.40 7.62
C ALA A 397 -26.87 0.12 8.83
N ASP A 398 -26.64 0.72 10.00
CA ASP A 398 -27.32 0.28 11.25
C ASP A 398 -28.40 1.24 11.78
N ASN A 399 -29.05 2.03 10.93
CA ASN A 399 -30.11 2.95 11.38
C ASN A 399 -31.56 2.54 11.07
N ASP A 400 -31.82 1.34 10.54
CA ASP A 400 -33.18 0.94 10.15
C ASP A 400 -33.65 -0.44 10.66
N GLU A 401 -33.05 -1.00 11.73
CA GLU A 401 -33.60 -2.21 12.38
C GLU A 401 -33.71 -2.05 13.91
N GLU A 402 -34.53 -1.09 14.35
CA GLU A 402 -35.09 -1.15 15.71
C GLU A 402 -36.61 -0.88 15.67
N ALA A 403 -37.34 -1.78 15.02
CA ALA A 403 -38.77 -1.95 15.27
C ALA A 403 -39.21 -3.38 14.96
N THR A 404 -39.71 -4.05 16.00
CA THR A 404 -40.56 -5.26 15.96
C THR A 404 -39.87 -6.57 15.54
N HIS A 405 -39.60 -7.46 16.50
CA HIS A 405 -40.42 -8.68 16.61
C HIS A 405 -40.18 -9.48 17.90
N THR A 406 -41.31 -9.85 18.47
CA THR A 406 -41.60 -10.63 19.65
C THR A 406 -41.05 -12.06 19.58
N THR A 407 -40.64 -12.53 20.75
CA THR A 407 -40.17 -13.88 21.08
C THR A 407 -41.22 -14.97 20.80
N GLN A 408 -40.82 -16.02 20.06
CA GLN A 408 -41.42 -17.36 20.18
C GLN A 408 -40.34 -18.45 20.05
N PRO A 409 -40.39 -19.52 20.87
CA PRO A 409 -39.41 -20.59 20.86
C PRO A 409 -39.68 -21.60 19.74
N ARG A 410 -38.63 -22.02 19.02
CA ARG A 410 -38.72 -23.12 18.04
C ARG A 410 -38.34 -24.44 18.69
N GLU A 411 -39.28 -25.38 18.63
CA GLU A 411 -39.12 -26.80 18.93
C GLU A 411 -38.20 -27.51 17.91
N SER A 412 -37.64 -28.60 18.40
CA SER A 412 -36.70 -29.50 17.75
C SER A 412 -37.36 -30.42 16.71
N ALA A 413 -36.66 -30.65 15.59
CA ALA A 413 -36.96 -31.76 14.69
C ALA A 413 -35.64 -32.40 14.17
N PRO A 414 -35.60 -33.72 13.92
CA PRO A 414 -34.37 -34.51 13.93
C PRO A 414 -33.69 -34.63 12.54
N VAL A 415 -32.37 -34.80 12.59
CA VAL A 415 -31.47 -35.07 11.45
C VAL A 415 -31.58 -36.55 11.04
N PRO A 416 -31.77 -36.89 9.75
CA PRO A 416 -31.65 -38.26 9.28
C PRO A 416 -30.20 -38.63 8.93
N ALA A 417 -29.75 -39.76 9.49
CA ALA A 417 -28.48 -40.41 9.20
C ALA A 417 -28.47 -41.13 7.84
N ARG A 418 -27.29 -41.22 7.21
CA ARG A 418 -26.73 -42.23 6.26
C ARG A 418 -25.70 -41.52 5.37
N LEU A 419 -24.59 -42.09 4.89
CA LEU A 419 -24.15 -43.48 4.77
C LEU A 419 -22.60 -43.45 4.60
N HIS A 420 -21.87 -44.33 5.31
CA HIS A 420 -20.46 -44.57 5.06
C HIS A 420 -20.25 -45.27 3.71
N GLN A 421 -19.38 -44.72 2.84
CA GLN A 421 -18.69 -45.52 1.84
C GLN A 421 -17.17 -45.35 2.01
N ARG A 422 -16.52 -46.47 2.35
CA ARG A 422 -15.08 -46.65 2.38
C ARG A 422 -14.60 -46.85 0.94
N HIS A 423 -13.70 -45.99 0.45
CA HIS A 423 -12.81 -46.34 -0.65
C HIS A 423 -11.39 -46.50 -0.11
N GLY A 424 -10.87 -47.72 -0.22
CA GLY A 424 -9.51 -48.07 0.14
C GLY A 424 -8.52 -47.48 -0.86
N VAL A 425 -7.49 -46.81 -0.34
CA VAL A 425 -6.33 -46.39 -1.12
C VAL A 425 -5.17 -47.32 -0.77
N ARG A 426 -4.69 -48.06 -1.78
CA ARG A 426 -3.47 -48.87 -1.72
C ARG A 426 -2.27 -47.95 -1.58
N ARG A 427 -1.43 -48.22 -0.58
CA ARG A 427 -0.05 -47.68 -0.47
C ARG A 427 0.80 -48.28 -1.58
N ALA A 428 1.41 -47.42 -2.40
CA ALA A 428 2.59 -47.76 -3.20
C ALA A 428 3.80 -47.09 -2.54
N ALA A 429 4.80 -47.90 -2.24
CA ALA A 429 6.09 -47.48 -1.72
C ALA A 429 6.99 -47.01 -2.87
N ALA A 430 7.63 -45.86 -2.68
CA ALA A 430 8.87 -45.45 -3.34
C ALA A 430 9.65 -44.71 -2.24
N GLY A 431 10.84 -45.11 -1.82
CA GLY A 431 11.99 -45.44 -2.65
C GLY A 431 13.00 -44.33 -2.41
N THR A 432 13.81 -44.51 -1.35
CA THR A 432 14.92 -43.65 -0.97
C THR A 432 15.94 -43.53 -2.10
N ALA A 433 16.33 -42.30 -2.44
CA ALA A 433 17.60 -42.01 -3.09
C ALA A 433 18.15 -40.68 -2.55
N ALA A 434 19.23 -40.78 -1.81
CA ALA A 434 20.13 -39.69 -1.47
C ALA A 434 21.32 -39.75 -2.44
N ALA A 435 21.77 -38.58 -2.93
CA ALA A 435 23.18 -38.14 -2.99
C ALA A 435 23.42 -37.08 -4.09
N ALA A 436 24.00 -35.96 -3.65
CA ALA A 436 25.04 -35.10 -4.26
C ALA A 436 25.04 -34.84 -5.78
N VAL A 437 25.01 -33.55 -6.17
CA VAL A 437 26.17 -32.66 -6.38
C VAL A 437 25.73 -31.22 -6.10
#